data_AF-G9N671-F1
#
_entry.id   AF-G9N671-F1
#
_cell.length_a   1.000
_cell.length_b   1.000
_cell.length_c   1.000
_cell.angle_alpha   90.00
_cell.angle_beta   90.00
_cell.angle_gamma   90.00
#
_symmetry.space_group_name_H-M   'P 1'
#
loop_
_entity.id
_entity.type
_entity.pdbx_description
1 polymer ?
#
loop_
_entity_poly.entity_id
_entity_poly.type
_entity_poly.pdbx_seq_one_letter_code
_entity_poly.pdbx_strand_id
1 'polypeptide(L)'
;MAEQPVAESYFFALSSSTEKTLTEETSIPEDAHQQAKSRATYASFGDGRVTATANAYGHLLQITRYAEEEPSCFVCVDLEETPPPSSITERMVTLQSNIGRDDMGMRLIIEDYSGRDAWEVKKTIPKMTFHHDRWPCFIRETTYFDQVIEYFVNGDTVYQIYTYTPNPTVKERPIFPNLSINDKMLIRDLDFLKSRNPQETNNSTQNDSLQETSDGYVIKKQKSNQNTESNVVLSIKSFINGIQQPIRGNRIYPLKKMDDYLQENGAVQITLAYTLEIPRNNDDNITTSSSPQGGETLKQIVGIPLNTPFSIPSFTTDKHLNFTLRRNLEHILSVCSIPIDNPPAKVPPITDGVTIDHPPAEVPPITDGIAVDELLDKVPYIALTCGDISGHRISTAASLYVPQRS
;
A
#
# COMPACT_ATOMS: atom_id res chain seq x y z
N MET A 1 -21.86 -18.59 -41.56
CA MET A 1 -22.26 -18.55 -40.13
C MET A 1 -21.02 -18.90 -39.34
N ALA A 2 -20.34 -17.89 -38.81
CA ALA A 2 -19.14 -18.07 -38.00
C ALA A 2 -19.61 -18.12 -36.54
N GLU A 3 -19.34 -19.25 -35.87
CA GLU A 3 -19.55 -19.40 -34.44
C GLU A 3 -18.60 -18.46 -33.71
N GLN A 4 -19.16 -17.53 -32.93
CA GLN A 4 -18.39 -16.77 -31.94
C GLN A 4 -17.99 -17.73 -30.82
N PRO A 5 -16.74 -17.69 -30.32
CA PRO A 5 -16.39 -18.44 -29.13
C PRO A 5 -17.11 -17.80 -27.94
N VAL A 6 -17.95 -18.60 -27.29
CA VAL A 6 -18.52 -18.27 -25.99
C VAL A 6 -17.34 -18.18 -25.02
N ALA A 7 -17.03 -16.96 -24.56
CA ALA A 7 -16.09 -16.75 -23.47
C ALA A 7 -16.69 -17.41 -22.23
N GLU A 8 -16.22 -18.62 -21.91
CA GLU A 8 -16.58 -19.32 -20.69
C GLU A 8 -16.28 -18.43 -19.48
N SER A 9 -17.31 -18.26 -18.64
CA SER A 9 -17.30 -17.46 -17.44
C SER A 9 -16.39 -18.07 -16.36
N TYR A 10 -15.10 -17.80 -16.44
CA TYR A 10 -14.11 -18.12 -15.40
C TYR A 10 -14.19 -17.17 -14.18
N PHE A 11 -15.28 -16.44 -14.00
CA PHE A 11 -15.49 -15.51 -12.88
C PHE A 11 -15.86 -16.19 -11.55
N PHE A 12 -16.05 -17.51 -11.54
CA PHE A 12 -16.65 -18.21 -10.40
C PHE A 12 -15.68 -18.64 -9.28
N ALA A 13 -14.37 -18.36 -9.39
CA ALA A 13 -13.38 -18.91 -8.46
C ALA A 13 -13.03 -18.02 -7.24
N LEU A 14 -13.45 -16.76 -7.18
CA LEU A 14 -13.14 -15.88 -6.03
C LEU A 14 -14.34 -15.58 -5.10
N SER A 15 -15.57 -16.01 -5.43
CA SER A 15 -16.74 -15.64 -4.61
C SER A 15 -17.82 -16.73 -4.42
N SER A 16 -17.76 -17.88 -5.08
CA SER A 16 -18.81 -18.90 -4.96
C SER A 16 -18.58 -19.95 -3.85
N SER A 17 -17.48 -19.84 -3.13
CA SER A 17 -17.16 -20.70 -2.00
C SER A 17 -16.92 -19.88 -0.74
N THR A 18 -17.96 -19.23 -0.24
CA THR A 18 -18.01 -18.52 1.06
C THR A 18 -17.76 -19.46 2.27
N GLU A 19 -17.41 -20.72 2.03
CA GLU A 19 -17.02 -21.71 3.05
C GLU A 19 -15.75 -22.52 2.69
N LYS A 20 -15.15 -22.35 1.50
CA LYS A 20 -13.82 -22.93 1.24
C LYS A 20 -12.75 -22.00 1.80
N THR A 21 -12.54 -22.19 3.09
CA THR A 21 -11.24 -22.05 3.75
C THR A 21 -10.60 -20.67 3.61
N LEU A 22 -11.04 -19.77 4.48
CA LEU A 22 -10.22 -18.72 5.13
C LEU A 22 -8.94 -19.27 5.83
N THR A 23 -8.45 -20.46 5.46
CA THR A 23 -7.35 -21.16 6.16
C THR A 23 -6.01 -20.45 6.03
N GLU A 24 -5.89 -19.50 5.11
CA GLU A 24 -4.66 -18.74 4.88
C GLU A 24 -4.75 -17.29 5.37
N GLU A 25 -5.93 -16.86 5.83
CA GLU A 25 -6.10 -15.55 6.45
C GLU A 25 -5.75 -15.62 7.93
N THR A 26 -4.98 -14.63 8.35
CA THR A 26 -4.48 -14.52 9.71
C THR A 26 -5.09 -13.30 10.34
N SER A 27 -5.54 -13.42 11.58
CA SER A 27 -6.17 -12.32 12.30
C SER A 27 -5.80 -12.39 13.77
N ILE A 28 -6.07 -11.30 14.49
CA ILE A 28 -6.00 -11.31 15.95
C ILE A 28 -6.86 -12.48 16.45
N PRO A 29 -6.33 -13.42 17.25
CA PRO A 29 -7.09 -14.59 17.65
C PRO A 29 -8.40 -14.22 18.36
N GLU A 30 -9.43 -15.05 18.18
CA GLU A 30 -10.80 -14.74 18.62
C GLU A 30 -10.92 -14.56 20.15
N ASP A 31 -10.09 -15.29 20.90
CA ASP A 31 -9.96 -15.24 22.36
C ASP A 31 -9.10 -14.07 22.86
N ALA A 32 -8.60 -13.21 21.97
CA ALA A 32 -7.91 -11.97 22.37
C ALA A 32 -8.84 -11.04 23.14
N HIS A 33 -8.24 -10.26 24.03
CA HIS A 33 -8.95 -9.21 24.76
C HIS A 33 -9.68 -8.27 23.80
N GLN A 34 -10.93 -7.90 24.10
CA GLN A 34 -11.78 -7.11 23.20
C GLN A 34 -11.11 -5.79 22.80
N GLN A 35 -10.38 -5.15 23.73
CA GLN A 35 -9.63 -3.92 23.45
C GLN A 35 -8.59 -4.10 22.34
N ALA A 36 -7.95 -5.26 22.22
CA ALA A 36 -6.99 -5.53 21.15
C ALA A 36 -7.69 -5.65 19.80
N LYS A 37 -8.88 -6.27 19.77
CA LYS A 37 -9.70 -6.46 18.56
C LYS A 37 -10.38 -5.18 18.08
N SER A 38 -10.77 -4.29 19.01
CA SER A 38 -11.52 -3.06 18.69
C SER A 38 -10.66 -1.80 18.62
N ARG A 39 -9.34 -1.91 18.82
CA ARG A 39 -8.44 -0.75 18.78
C ARG A 39 -8.29 -0.26 17.34
N ALA A 40 -8.52 1.03 17.14
CA ALA A 40 -8.10 1.70 15.90
C ALA A 40 -6.58 1.59 15.78
N THR A 41 -6.12 0.83 14.80
CA THR A 41 -4.70 0.62 14.49
C THR A 41 -4.50 0.80 12.99
N TYR A 42 -3.26 1.08 12.59
CA TYR A 42 -2.89 1.10 11.19
C TYR A 42 -2.34 -0.27 10.76
N ALA A 43 -2.24 -0.48 9.45
CA ALA A 43 -1.53 -1.60 8.85
C ALA A 43 -0.44 -1.07 7.93
N SER A 44 0.76 -1.63 8.06
CA SER A 44 1.88 -1.32 7.17
C SER A 44 2.38 -2.59 6.51
N PHE A 45 2.69 -2.45 5.23
CA PHE A 45 3.00 -3.54 4.31
C PHE A 45 3.86 -2.99 3.17
N GLY A 46 4.56 -3.88 2.48
CA GLY A 46 5.43 -3.47 1.38
C GLY A 46 5.92 -4.66 0.58
N ASP A 47 6.58 -4.38 -0.54
CA ASP A 47 7.38 -5.34 -1.31
C ASP A 47 8.54 -4.66 -1.99
N GLY A 48 9.71 -5.29 -1.93
CA GLY A 48 10.96 -4.75 -2.47
C GLY A 48 11.22 -3.33 -1.99
N ARG A 49 11.02 -2.36 -2.90
CA ARG A 49 11.35 -0.94 -2.70
C ARG A 49 10.14 -0.07 -2.35
N VAL A 50 8.93 -0.63 -2.32
CA VAL A 50 7.69 0.11 -2.06
C VAL A 50 7.04 -0.35 -0.77
N THR A 51 6.71 0.60 0.09
CA THR A 51 5.93 0.39 1.31
C THR A 51 4.68 1.26 1.31
N ALA A 52 3.68 0.86 2.06
CA ALA A 52 2.44 1.59 2.23
C ALA A 52 1.88 1.39 3.64
N THR A 53 1.12 2.38 4.07
CA THR A 53 0.43 2.36 5.36
C THR A 53 -1.04 2.72 5.16
N ALA A 54 -1.93 1.91 5.71
CA ALA A 54 -3.37 2.15 5.76
C ALA A 54 -3.83 2.41 7.20
N ASN A 55 -4.81 3.29 7.38
CA ASN A 55 -5.41 3.58 8.68
C ASN A 55 -6.35 2.43 9.15
N ALA A 56 -7.00 2.60 10.30
CA ALA A 56 -7.90 1.60 10.88
C ALA A 56 -9.13 1.27 10.02
N TYR A 57 -9.40 2.10 9.01
CA TYR A 57 -10.52 1.96 8.10
C TYR A 57 -10.10 1.36 6.76
N GLY A 58 -8.82 1.04 6.55
CA GLY A 58 -8.33 0.58 5.25
C GLY A 58 -8.31 1.70 4.21
N HIS A 59 -7.92 2.91 4.62
CA HIS A 59 -7.60 4.02 3.72
C HIS A 59 -6.12 4.32 3.80
N LEU A 60 -5.44 4.48 2.66
CA LEU A 60 -3.98 4.68 2.64
C LEU A 60 -3.62 6.06 3.21
N LEU A 61 -2.66 6.12 4.11
CA LEU A 61 -2.12 7.37 4.66
C LEU A 61 -0.84 7.79 3.93
N GLN A 62 0.00 6.83 3.56
CA GLN A 62 1.28 7.07 2.93
C GLN A 62 1.66 5.89 2.03
N ILE A 63 2.27 6.18 0.89
CA ILE A 63 3.04 5.25 0.06
C ILE A 63 4.47 5.77 0.05
N THR A 64 5.47 4.92 0.21
CA THR A 64 6.88 5.31 0.19
C THR A 64 7.64 4.39 -0.75
N ARG A 65 8.59 4.97 -1.49
CA ARG A 65 9.47 4.24 -2.39
C ARG A 65 10.92 4.60 -2.11
N TYR A 66 11.78 3.59 -2.02
CA TYR A 66 13.23 3.76 -2.03
C TYR A 66 13.71 4.16 -3.44
N ALA A 67 14.47 5.25 -3.47
CA ALA A 67 14.96 5.97 -4.63
C ALA A 67 16.47 6.11 -4.52
N GLU A 68 17.25 5.28 -5.20
CA GLU A 68 18.73 5.26 -5.07
C GLU A 68 19.39 6.63 -5.36
N GLU A 69 18.75 7.47 -6.17
CA GLU A 69 19.32 8.71 -6.72
C GLU A 69 18.88 9.99 -5.98
N GLU A 70 18.00 9.90 -4.99
CA GLU A 70 17.50 11.07 -4.24
C GLU A 70 18.33 11.35 -2.98
N PRO A 71 18.41 12.60 -2.50
CA PRO A 71 19.22 12.98 -1.33
C PRO A 71 18.88 12.23 -0.04
N SER A 72 17.58 11.98 0.21
CA SER A 72 17.13 11.16 1.34
C SER A 72 17.06 9.66 1.01
N CYS A 73 17.26 9.31 -0.26
CA CYS A 73 16.95 8.03 -0.87
C CYS A 73 15.49 7.58 -0.78
N PHE A 74 14.55 8.43 -0.34
CA PHE A 74 13.15 8.07 -0.19
C PHE A 74 12.22 9.16 -0.70
N VAL A 75 11.26 8.74 -1.51
CA VAL A 75 10.14 9.58 -1.94
C VAL A 75 8.85 9.00 -1.38
N CYS A 76 7.91 9.86 -1.01
CA CYS A 76 6.60 9.43 -0.55
C CYS A 76 5.46 10.15 -1.25
N VAL A 77 4.31 9.48 -1.27
CA VAL A 77 3.01 10.07 -1.51
C VAL A 77 2.23 10.04 -0.21
N ASP A 78 1.72 11.17 0.22
CA ASP A 78 0.90 11.32 1.43
C ASP A 78 -0.15 12.40 1.23
N LEU A 79 -0.89 12.73 2.28
CA LEU A 79 -2.03 13.65 2.20
C LEU A 79 -1.58 15.11 2.33
N GLU A 80 -2.29 16.02 1.66
CA GLU A 80 -2.02 17.48 1.64
C GLU A 80 -1.88 18.07 3.04
N GLU A 81 -2.73 17.64 3.99
CA GLU A 81 -2.68 18.12 5.37
C GLU A 81 -1.51 17.57 6.20
N THR A 82 -0.77 16.58 5.69
CA THR A 82 0.38 16.04 6.40
C THR A 82 1.51 17.08 6.38
N PRO A 83 2.11 17.46 7.54
CA PRO A 83 3.21 18.41 7.59
C PRO A 83 4.45 17.98 6.77
N PRO A 84 5.28 18.93 6.31
CA PRO A 84 6.48 18.61 5.54
C PRO A 84 7.47 17.75 6.35
N PRO A 85 8.35 16.98 5.69
CA PRO A 85 9.24 16.02 6.36
C PRO A 85 10.10 16.65 7.48
N SER A 86 10.65 17.84 7.26
CA SER A 86 11.43 18.57 8.27
C SER A 86 10.65 18.91 9.56
N SER A 87 9.32 18.88 9.54
CA SER A 87 8.46 19.10 10.72
C SER A 87 8.13 17.78 11.43
N ILE A 88 9.16 17.03 11.84
CA ILE A 88 9.09 15.64 12.32
C ILE A 88 7.96 15.42 13.35
N THR A 89 7.94 16.20 14.44
CA THR A 89 6.99 16.01 15.53
C THR A 89 5.55 16.29 15.08
N GLU A 90 5.33 17.38 14.35
CA GLU A 90 4.01 17.75 13.84
C GLU A 90 3.51 16.69 12.86
N ARG A 91 4.39 16.24 11.96
CA ARG A 91 4.12 15.18 10.99
C ARG A 91 3.69 13.89 11.66
N MET A 92 4.46 13.44 12.66
CA MET A 92 4.13 12.24 13.43
C MET A 92 2.76 12.36 14.10
N VAL A 93 2.47 13.50 14.76
CA VAL A 93 1.18 13.74 15.42
C VAL A 93 0.03 13.72 14.42
N THR A 94 0.18 14.38 13.26
CA THR A 94 -0.84 14.39 12.21
C THR A 94 -1.11 12.99 11.68
N LEU A 95 -0.07 12.23 11.33
CA LEU A 95 -0.23 10.86 10.84
C LEU A 95 -0.89 9.96 11.89
N GLN A 96 -0.50 10.08 13.16
CA GLN A 96 -1.13 9.34 14.26
C GLN A 96 -2.60 9.72 14.44
N SER A 97 -2.93 11.00 14.33
CA SER A 97 -4.32 11.48 14.45
C SER A 97 -5.22 10.95 13.32
N ASN A 98 -4.65 10.64 12.15
CA ASN A 98 -5.37 10.12 10.99
C ASN A 98 -5.61 8.60 11.05
N ILE A 99 -4.95 7.86 11.97
CA ILE A 99 -5.13 6.40 12.12
C ILE A 99 -6.59 6.05 12.43
N GLY A 100 -7.23 6.82 13.31
CA GLY A 100 -8.59 6.57 13.78
C GLY A 100 -9.68 7.29 13.01
N ARG A 101 -9.38 7.90 11.86
CA ARG A 101 -10.31 8.73 11.09
C ARG A 101 -10.81 8.01 9.85
N ASP A 102 -12.13 7.88 9.73
CA ASP A 102 -12.81 7.28 8.57
C ASP A 102 -12.90 8.24 7.37
N ASP A 103 -12.76 9.53 7.61
CA ASP A 103 -12.81 10.56 6.56
C ASP A 103 -11.45 10.87 5.92
N MET A 104 -10.37 10.25 6.39
CA MET A 104 -9.00 10.50 5.94
C MET A 104 -8.42 9.34 5.12
N GLY A 105 -7.45 9.66 4.26
CA GLY A 105 -6.69 8.71 3.46
C GLY A 105 -6.96 8.77 1.94
N MET A 106 -6.01 8.24 1.18
CA MET A 106 -6.11 7.96 -0.25
C MET A 106 -6.99 6.73 -0.40
N ARG A 107 -8.15 6.93 -1.03
CA ARG A 107 -9.23 5.95 -1.09
C ARG A 107 -10.15 6.21 -2.28
N LEU A 108 -10.95 5.22 -2.59
CA LEU A 108 -12.19 5.39 -3.33
C LEU A 108 -13.18 6.22 -2.50
N ILE A 109 -13.66 7.31 -3.09
CA ILE A 109 -14.69 8.19 -2.54
C ILE A 109 -15.99 7.89 -3.27
N ILE A 110 -17.06 7.79 -2.50
CA ILE A 110 -18.41 7.60 -2.99
C ILE A 110 -19.10 8.97 -2.97
N GLU A 111 -19.39 9.54 -4.15
CA GLU A 111 -20.02 10.85 -4.31
C GLU A 111 -21.56 10.71 -4.44
N ASP A 112 -22.30 11.23 -3.43
CA ASP A 112 -23.68 11.78 -3.47
C ASP A 112 -24.87 11.02 -4.13
N TYR A 113 -26.15 11.31 -3.86
CA TYR A 113 -26.89 12.12 -2.84
C TYR A 113 -28.20 11.39 -2.45
N SER A 114 -28.63 10.35 -3.18
CA SER A 114 -29.84 9.57 -2.95
C SER A 114 -29.49 8.14 -2.55
N GLY A 115 -29.76 7.75 -1.31
CA GLY A 115 -29.39 6.43 -0.78
C GLY A 115 -28.01 6.39 -0.14
N ARG A 116 -27.51 7.53 0.35
CA ARG A 116 -26.24 7.62 1.09
C ARG A 116 -26.18 6.58 2.20
N ASP A 117 -27.26 6.42 2.96
CA ASP A 117 -27.38 5.41 4.03
C ASP A 117 -27.08 3.97 3.59
N ALA A 118 -27.25 3.67 2.29
CA ALA A 118 -27.00 2.33 1.77
C ALA A 118 -25.51 2.08 1.49
N TRP A 119 -24.76 3.12 1.13
CA TRP A 119 -23.34 3.03 0.76
C TRP A 119 -22.39 3.62 1.81
N GLU A 120 -22.91 4.50 2.66
CA GLU A 120 -22.22 5.09 3.79
C GLU A 120 -22.08 4.01 4.86
N VAL A 121 -20.89 3.43 4.88
CA VAL A 121 -20.55 2.44 5.89
C VAL A 121 -20.65 3.12 7.24
N LYS A 122 -21.43 2.53 8.15
CA LYS A 122 -21.46 2.96 9.56
C LYS A 122 -20.02 3.16 10.03
N LYS A 123 -19.78 4.14 10.91
CA LYS A 123 -18.45 4.50 11.47
C LYS A 123 -17.81 3.41 12.35
N THR A 124 -18.18 2.16 12.15
CA THR A 124 -17.61 0.99 12.78
C THR A 124 -16.29 0.66 12.10
N ILE A 125 -15.27 0.44 12.92
CA ILE A 125 -13.94 0.00 12.46
C ILE A 125 -14.10 -1.40 11.81
N PRO A 126 -13.59 -1.62 10.59
CA PRO A 126 -13.57 -2.93 9.94
C PRO A 126 -12.87 -3.99 10.77
N LYS A 127 -13.23 -5.26 10.56
CA LYS A 127 -12.38 -6.38 10.97
C LYS A 127 -11.13 -6.38 10.09
N MET A 128 -9.95 -6.32 10.69
CA MET A 128 -8.67 -6.40 9.98
C MET A 128 -8.14 -7.84 10.02
N THR A 129 -7.85 -8.40 8.85
CA THR A 129 -7.17 -9.68 8.65
C THR A 129 -5.93 -9.45 7.76
N PHE A 130 -5.12 -10.48 7.55
CA PHE A 130 -3.97 -10.45 6.67
C PHE A 130 -3.90 -11.72 5.83
N HIS A 131 -3.79 -11.57 4.51
CA HIS A 131 -3.40 -12.68 3.64
C HIS A 131 -1.91 -12.95 3.82
N HIS A 132 -1.56 -14.20 4.07
CA HIS A 132 -0.17 -14.68 4.19
C HIS A 132 0.65 -13.89 5.22
N ASP A 133 0.00 -13.51 6.33
CA ASP A 133 0.58 -12.64 7.37
C ASP A 133 1.10 -11.28 6.89
N ARG A 134 0.89 -10.89 5.62
CA ARG A 134 1.57 -9.74 5.00
C ARG A 134 0.61 -8.68 4.50
N TRP A 135 -0.39 -9.10 3.73
CA TRP A 135 -1.28 -8.23 2.96
C TRP A 135 -2.54 -7.89 3.76
N PRO A 136 -2.72 -6.64 4.21
CA PRO A 136 -3.88 -6.31 5.04
C PRO A 136 -5.17 -6.39 4.24
N CYS A 137 -6.19 -6.91 4.92
CA CYS A 137 -7.55 -7.03 4.43
C CYS A 137 -8.51 -6.45 5.48
N PHE A 138 -9.44 -5.61 5.04
CA PHE A 138 -10.40 -4.91 5.90
C PHE A 138 -11.81 -5.31 5.50
N ILE A 139 -12.50 -6.00 6.39
CA ILE A 139 -13.82 -6.59 6.14
C ILE A 139 -14.87 -5.79 6.90
N ARG A 140 -15.94 -5.39 6.20
CA ARG A 140 -17.09 -4.70 6.77
C ARG A 140 -18.37 -5.33 6.26
N GLU A 141 -19.27 -5.61 7.19
CA GLU A 141 -20.63 -6.02 6.87
C GLU A 141 -21.50 -4.76 6.86
N THR A 142 -22.24 -4.53 5.77
CA THR A 142 -23.24 -3.47 5.70
C THR A 142 -24.63 -4.08 5.50
N THR A 143 -25.65 -3.24 5.56
CA THR A 143 -27.03 -3.68 5.32
C THR A 143 -27.19 -4.27 3.91
N TYR A 144 -26.60 -3.64 2.89
CA TYR A 144 -26.86 -3.98 1.48
C TYR A 144 -25.76 -4.82 0.84
N PHE A 145 -24.54 -4.70 1.34
CA PHE A 145 -23.38 -5.40 0.80
C PHE A 145 -22.34 -5.67 1.89
N ASP A 146 -21.58 -6.74 1.73
CA ASP A 146 -20.31 -6.89 2.42
C ASP A 146 -19.24 -6.17 1.59
N GLN A 147 -18.40 -5.41 2.28
CA GLN A 147 -17.27 -4.70 1.70
C GLN A 147 -15.99 -5.33 2.21
N VAL A 148 -15.10 -5.65 1.28
CA VAL A 148 -13.73 -6.08 1.56
C VAL A 148 -12.78 -5.09 0.90
N ILE A 149 -11.79 -4.59 1.65
CA ILE A 149 -10.69 -3.78 1.14
C ILE A 149 -9.40 -4.57 1.28
N GLU A 150 -8.81 -4.98 0.16
CA GLU A 150 -7.57 -5.75 0.12
C GLU A 150 -6.43 -4.90 -0.42
N TYR A 151 -5.23 -5.21 0.04
CA TYR A 151 -4.01 -4.54 -0.37
C TYR A 151 -2.93 -5.52 -0.73
N PHE A 152 -2.17 -5.23 -1.78
CA PHE A 152 -0.87 -5.85 -2.00
C PHE A 152 0.04 -4.91 -2.79
N VAL A 153 1.33 -5.22 -2.79
CA VAL A 153 2.34 -4.51 -3.57
C VAL A 153 2.89 -5.48 -4.61
N ASN A 154 3.03 -5.01 -5.84
CA ASN A 154 3.74 -5.74 -6.88
C ASN A 154 4.57 -4.75 -7.72
N GLY A 155 5.89 -4.96 -7.72
CA GLY A 155 6.84 -4.00 -8.30
C GLY A 155 6.69 -2.62 -7.65
N ASP A 156 6.50 -1.59 -8.48
CA ASP A 156 6.40 -0.21 -8.03
C ASP A 156 4.95 0.25 -7.75
N THR A 157 4.00 -0.70 -7.67
CA THR A 157 2.57 -0.42 -7.60
C THR A 157 1.94 -0.95 -6.32
N VAL A 158 1.22 -0.07 -5.62
CA VAL A 158 0.31 -0.43 -4.53
C VAL A 158 -1.09 -0.61 -5.10
N TYR A 159 -1.68 -1.77 -4.89
CA TYR A 159 -3.06 -2.07 -5.28
C TYR A 159 -3.97 -1.94 -4.07
N GLN A 160 -5.06 -1.20 -4.23
CA GLN A 160 -6.17 -1.10 -3.28
C GLN A 160 -7.43 -1.62 -3.96
N ILE A 161 -7.94 -2.75 -3.49
CA ILE A 161 -9.06 -3.47 -4.11
C ILE A 161 -10.27 -3.38 -3.19
N TYR A 162 -11.37 -2.85 -3.70
CA TYR A 162 -12.67 -2.82 -3.05
C TYR A 162 -13.57 -3.88 -3.67
N THR A 163 -13.97 -4.88 -2.90
CA THR A 163 -14.95 -5.88 -3.31
C THR A 163 -16.26 -5.62 -2.58
N TYR A 164 -17.34 -5.43 -3.34
CA TYR A 164 -18.70 -5.26 -2.85
C TYR A 164 -19.53 -6.50 -3.24
N THR A 165 -19.98 -7.25 -2.23
CA THR A 165 -20.79 -8.45 -2.40
C THR A 165 -22.20 -8.19 -1.89
N PRO A 166 -23.25 -8.25 -2.72
CA PRO A 166 -24.63 -8.00 -2.28
C PRO A 166 -25.05 -8.95 -1.15
N ASN A 167 -25.71 -8.40 -0.14
CA ASN A 167 -26.31 -9.21 0.91
C ASN A 167 -27.54 -9.94 0.34
N PRO A 168 -27.56 -11.29 0.31
CA PRO A 168 -28.65 -12.06 -0.31
C PRO A 168 -29.99 -11.90 0.42
N THR A 169 -29.98 -11.39 1.65
CA THR A 169 -31.20 -11.20 2.45
C THR A 169 -31.97 -9.93 2.07
N VAL A 170 -31.33 -8.98 1.39
CA VAL A 170 -31.94 -7.69 1.02
C VAL A 170 -32.42 -7.73 -0.43
N LYS A 171 -33.74 -7.53 -0.61
CA LYS A 171 -34.38 -7.57 -1.94
C LYS A 171 -34.16 -6.30 -2.75
N GLU A 172 -34.08 -5.16 -2.08
CA GLU A 172 -33.86 -3.86 -2.73
C GLU A 172 -32.37 -3.62 -2.91
N ARG A 173 -31.95 -3.40 -4.16
CA ARG A 173 -30.56 -3.06 -4.46
C ARG A 173 -30.40 -1.55 -4.48
N PRO A 174 -29.44 -0.99 -3.74
CA PRO A 174 -29.20 0.44 -3.78
C PRO A 174 -28.61 0.81 -5.14
N ILE A 175 -29.01 1.98 -5.65
CA ILE A 175 -28.43 2.53 -6.88
C ILE A 175 -26.94 2.77 -6.62
N PHE A 176 -26.10 2.31 -7.54
CA PHE A 176 -24.66 2.46 -7.39
C PHE A 176 -24.25 3.94 -7.52
N PRO A 177 -23.44 4.47 -6.59
CA PRO A 177 -23.14 5.89 -6.52
C PRO A 177 -22.06 6.30 -7.52
N ASN A 178 -21.85 7.60 -7.66
CA ASN A 178 -20.71 8.09 -8.41
C ASN A 178 -19.42 7.82 -7.63
N LEU A 179 -18.33 7.62 -8.37
CA LEU A 179 -17.04 7.26 -7.81
C LEU A 179 -16.03 8.37 -8.07
N SER A 180 -15.23 8.69 -7.06
CA SER A 180 -14.04 9.52 -7.20
C SER A 180 -12.88 8.96 -6.40
N ILE A 181 -11.71 9.54 -6.60
CA ILE A 181 -10.50 9.28 -5.83
C ILE A 181 -10.13 10.54 -5.05
N ASN A 182 -9.45 10.36 -3.93
CA ASN A 182 -8.82 11.49 -3.26
C ASN A 182 -7.70 12.05 -4.14
N ASP A 183 -7.80 13.32 -4.53
CA ASP A 183 -6.80 14.04 -5.34
C ASP A 183 -5.88 14.94 -4.52
N LYS A 184 -6.13 15.07 -3.21
CA LYS A 184 -5.35 15.87 -2.25
C LYS A 184 -4.14 15.11 -1.73
N MET A 185 -3.36 14.59 -2.66
CA MET A 185 -2.10 13.91 -2.37
C MET A 185 -0.95 14.87 -2.65
N LEU A 186 0.19 14.68 -1.98
CA LEU A 186 1.45 15.36 -2.29
C LEU A 186 2.53 14.32 -2.52
N ILE A 187 3.41 14.58 -3.49
CA ILE A 187 4.66 13.83 -3.62
C ILE A 187 5.71 14.62 -2.82
N ARG A 188 6.59 13.93 -2.09
CA ARG A 188 7.65 14.57 -1.29
C ARG A 188 8.90 13.71 -1.20
N ASP A 189 10.05 14.37 -1.24
CA ASP A 189 11.33 13.81 -0.78
C ASP A 189 11.34 13.76 0.76
N LEU A 190 11.58 12.60 1.36
CA LEU A 190 11.60 12.40 2.81
C LEU A 190 12.93 12.85 3.47
N ASP A 191 13.49 13.97 3.01
CA ASP A 191 14.63 14.62 3.65
C ASP A 191 14.20 15.39 4.90
N PHE A 192 14.51 14.82 6.07
CA PHE A 192 14.21 15.40 7.39
C PHE A 192 15.18 16.51 7.80
N LEU A 193 16.32 16.65 7.13
CA LEU A 193 17.36 17.63 7.47
C LEU A 193 17.19 18.94 6.70
N LYS A 194 16.52 18.90 5.55
CA LYS A 194 16.27 20.08 4.74
C LYS A 194 15.49 21.11 5.55
N SER A 195 16.16 22.23 5.86
CA SER A 195 15.52 23.32 6.60
C SER A 195 14.26 23.77 5.85
N ARG A 196 13.15 23.90 6.58
CA ARG A 196 11.85 24.35 6.07
C ARG A 196 12.04 25.51 5.09
N ASN A 197 11.88 25.25 3.80
CA ASN A 197 11.86 26.33 2.81
C ASN A 197 10.53 27.05 3.00
N PRO A 198 10.50 28.34 3.36
CA PRO A 198 9.24 29.07 3.57
C PRO A 198 8.32 29.11 2.33
N GLN A 199 8.86 28.77 1.16
CA GLN A 199 8.12 28.66 -0.10
C GLN A 199 7.37 27.34 -0.26
N GLU A 200 7.77 26.25 0.41
CA GLU A 200 7.07 24.95 0.32
C GLU A 200 5.67 25.00 0.96
N THR A 201 5.44 25.91 1.92
CA THR A 201 4.14 26.04 2.59
C THR A 201 3.09 26.83 1.81
N ASN A 202 3.47 27.60 0.79
CA ASN A 202 2.55 28.51 0.08
C ASN A 202 2.40 28.24 -1.43
N ASN A 203 3.29 27.45 -2.05
CA ASN A 203 3.30 27.24 -3.50
C ASN A 203 3.14 25.76 -3.94
N SER A 204 2.82 24.83 -3.04
CA SER A 204 2.71 23.39 -3.39
C SER A 204 1.64 23.10 -4.46
N THR A 205 0.64 23.96 -4.61
CA THR A 205 -0.40 23.82 -5.65
C THR A 205 0.06 24.23 -7.05
N GLN A 206 1.18 24.95 -7.22
CA GLN A 206 1.58 25.43 -8.55
C GLN A 206 2.45 24.43 -9.34
N ASN A 207 3.12 23.49 -8.69
CA ASN A 207 4.05 22.57 -9.37
C ASN A 207 3.50 21.15 -9.57
N ASP A 208 2.42 20.79 -8.87
CA ASP A 208 1.78 19.49 -9.04
C ASP A 208 0.72 19.59 -10.14
N SER A 209 1.11 19.32 -11.38
CA SER A 209 0.12 19.21 -12.47
C SER A 209 -0.56 17.84 -12.42
N LEU A 210 -1.88 17.86 -12.27
CA LEU A 210 -2.72 16.70 -12.55
C LEU A 210 -2.89 16.63 -14.07
N GLN A 211 -2.32 15.61 -14.70
CA GLN A 211 -2.45 15.40 -16.13
C GLN A 211 -3.26 14.14 -16.39
N GLU A 212 -4.35 14.29 -17.14
CA GLU A 212 -5.08 13.16 -17.73
C GLU A 212 -4.34 12.68 -18.97
N THR A 213 -4.14 11.37 -19.06
CA THR A 213 -3.56 10.74 -20.26
C THR A 213 -4.66 10.31 -21.22
N SER A 214 -4.29 10.11 -22.49
CA SER A 214 -5.19 9.50 -23.49
C SER A 214 -5.72 8.14 -23.07
N ASP A 215 -4.95 7.44 -22.22
CA ASP A 215 -5.25 6.08 -21.78
C ASP A 215 -6.13 6.07 -20.52
N GLY A 216 -6.64 7.23 -20.10
CA GLY A 216 -7.67 7.35 -19.06
C GLY A 216 -7.17 7.18 -17.63
N TYR A 217 -5.89 7.47 -17.37
CA TYR A 217 -5.34 7.48 -16.01
C TYR A 217 -4.81 8.86 -15.65
N VAL A 218 -4.64 9.08 -14.35
CA VAL A 218 -4.21 10.36 -13.79
C VAL A 218 -2.73 10.29 -13.41
N ILE A 219 -1.99 11.31 -13.82
CA ILE A 219 -0.60 11.50 -13.46
C ILE A 219 -0.48 12.74 -12.58
N LYS A 220 0.22 12.62 -11.45
CA LYS A 220 0.71 13.75 -10.67
C LYS A 220 2.24 13.75 -10.74
N LYS A 221 2.83 14.88 -11.11
CA LYS A 221 4.29 15.03 -11.24
C LYS A 221 4.80 16.04 -10.23
N GLN A 222 5.94 15.75 -9.63
CA GLN A 222 6.70 16.72 -8.85
C GLN A 222 8.12 16.81 -9.42
N LYS A 223 8.54 18.03 -9.75
CA LYS A 223 9.94 18.32 -10.09
C LYS A 223 10.74 18.48 -8.81
N SER A 224 11.84 17.73 -8.67
CA SER A 224 12.78 17.97 -7.59
C SER A 224 13.38 19.38 -7.76
N ASN A 225 13.39 20.18 -6.69
CA ASN A 225 13.96 21.53 -6.71
C ASN A 225 15.49 21.52 -6.64
N GLN A 226 16.13 20.36 -6.52
CA GLN A 226 17.58 20.25 -6.53
C GLN A 226 18.09 20.26 -7.98
N ASN A 227 19.37 20.55 -8.20
CA ASN A 227 20.01 20.57 -9.53
C ASN A 227 19.91 19.22 -10.28
N THR A 228 19.37 18.19 -9.65
CA THR A 228 18.99 16.92 -10.25
C THR A 228 17.57 17.05 -10.78
N GLU A 229 17.43 17.12 -12.11
CA GLU A 229 16.17 17.23 -12.85
C GLU A 229 15.20 16.02 -12.68
N SER A 230 15.44 15.16 -11.69
CA SER A 230 14.63 13.98 -11.43
C SER A 230 13.17 14.36 -11.18
N ASN A 231 12.30 13.83 -12.04
CA ASN A 231 10.86 13.92 -11.87
C ASN A 231 10.39 12.74 -11.02
N VAL A 232 9.51 12.98 -10.05
CA VAL A 232 8.79 11.89 -9.38
C VAL A 232 7.36 11.90 -9.87
N VAL A 233 6.86 10.73 -10.22
CA VAL A 233 5.58 10.57 -10.91
C VAL A 233 4.70 9.60 -10.14
N LEU A 234 3.52 10.03 -9.74
CA LEU A 234 2.46 9.14 -9.28
C LEU A 234 1.47 8.94 -10.42
N SER A 235 1.28 7.69 -10.86
CA SER A 235 0.19 7.32 -11.76
C SER A 235 -0.89 6.55 -11.01
N ILE A 236 -2.16 6.87 -11.31
CA ILE A 236 -3.32 6.24 -10.69
C ILE A 236 -4.20 5.67 -11.79
N LYS A 237 -4.32 4.34 -11.81
CA LYS A 237 -5.23 3.61 -12.71
C LYS A 237 -6.41 3.07 -11.91
N SER A 238 -7.58 3.02 -12.54
CA SER A 238 -8.78 2.44 -11.95
C SER A 238 -9.33 1.31 -12.82
N PHE A 239 -9.86 0.27 -12.18
CA PHE A 239 -10.43 -0.89 -12.86
C PHE A 239 -11.74 -1.28 -12.16
N ILE A 240 -12.72 -1.74 -12.95
CA ILE A 240 -13.95 -2.38 -12.44
C ILE A 240 -14.04 -3.77 -13.06
N ASN A 241 -14.04 -4.80 -12.21
CA ASN A 241 -14.02 -6.22 -12.58
C ASN A 241 -12.91 -6.54 -13.60
N GLY A 242 -11.73 -5.94 -13.40
CA GLY A 242 -10.57 -6.07 -14.28
C GLY A 242 -10.60 -5.20 -15.54
N ILE A 243 -11.69 -4.49 -15.83
CA ILE A 243 -11.76 -3.59 -16.99
C ILE A 243 -11.30 -2.20 -16.57
N GLN A 244 -10.30 -1.64 -17.24
CA GLN A 244 -9.80 -0.29 -16.96
C GLN A 244 -10.89 0.75 -17.18
N GLN A 245 -10.99 1.70 -16.27
CA GLN A 245 -11.96 2.80 -16.33
C GLN A 245 -11.23 4.14 -16.48
N PRO A 246 -11.77 5.05 -17.32
CA PRO A 246 -11.23 6.39 -17.43
C PRO A 246 -11.45 7.18 -16.15
N ILE A 247 -10.40 7.91 -15.74
CA ILE A 247 -10.43 8.91 -14.68
C ILE A 247 -10.34 10.29 -15.32
N ARG A 248 -11.26 11.21 -14.97
CA ARG A 248 -11.18 12.63 -15.36
C ARG A 248 -11.28 13.53 -14.14
N GLY A 249 -10.30 14.41 -13.96
CA GLY A 249 -10.02 15.08 -12.70
C GLY A 249 -9.82 14.04 -11.59
N ASN A 250 -10.69 14.07 -10.60
CA ASN A 250 -10.73 13.10 -9.51
C ASN A 250 -11.85 12.07 -9.66
N ARG A 251 -12.65 12.12 -10.73
CA ARG A 251 -13.82 11.25 -10.91
C ARG A 251 -13.50 10.03 -11.76
N ILE A 252 -14.03 8.89 -11.35
CA ILE A 252 -13.99 7.64 -12.12
C ILE A 252 -15.28 7.56 -12.93
N TYR A 253 -15.18 7.22 -14.22
CA TYR A 253 -16.31 7.11 -15.13
C TYR A 253 -16.50 5.66 -15.56
N PRO A 254 -17.41 4.90 -14.91
CA PRO A 254 -17.70 3.52 -15.27
C PRO A 254 -18.18 3.39 -16.73
N LEU A 255 -17.63 2.42 -17.46
CA LEU A 255 -17.97 2.12 -18.85
C LEU A 255 -19.33 1.41 -18.99
N LYS A 256 -19.74 0.65 -17.96
CA LYS A 256 -21.08 0.04 -17.87
C LYS A 256 -21.79 0.53 -16.61
N LYS A 257 -23.11 0.33 -16.53
CA LYS A 257 -23.82 0.50 -15.27
C LYS A 257 -23.38 -0.58 -14.29
N MET A 258 -23.28 -0.22 -13.02
CA MET A 258 -22.79 -1.18 -12.03
C MET A 258 -23.73 -2.38 -11.82
N ASP A 259 -25.04 -2.18 -12.03
CA ASP A 259 -26.00 -3.28 -12.02
C ASP A 259 -25.65 -4.36 -13.05
N ASP A 260 -25.08 -3.98 -14.19
CA ASP A 260 -24.64 -4.92 -15.22
C ASP A 260 -23.46 -5.75 -14.67
N TYR A 261 -22.49 -5.10 -14.03
CA TYR A 261 -21.36 -5.79 -13.38
C TYR A 261 -21.81 -6.74 -12.27
N LEU A 262 -22.77 -6.33 -11.44
CA LEU A 262 -23.34 -7.18 -10.39
C LEU A 262 -24.12 -8.37 -10.94
N GLN A 263 -24.90 -8.17 -12.00
CA GLN A 263 -25.64 -9.27 -12.64
C GLN A 263 -24.72 -10.28 -13.29
N GLU A 264 -23.64 -9.82 -13.94
CA GLU A 264 -22.67 -10.67 -14.62
C GLU A 264 -21.81 -11.47 -13.63
N ASN A 265 -21.43 -10.90 -12.47
CA ASN A 265 -20.36 -11.44 -11.63
C ASN A 265 -20.77 -11.76 -10.19
N GLY A 266 -21.97 -11.38 -9.76
CA GLY A 266 -22.43 -11.54 -8.37
C GLY A 266 -21.75 -10.62 -7.36
N ALA A 267 -20.67 -9.94 -7.73
CA ALA A 267 -19.96 -8.96 -6.93
C ALA A 267 -19.35 -7.87 -7.84
N VAL A 268 -19.00 -6.74 -7.24
CA VAL A 268 -18.29 -5.65 -7.91
C VAL A 268 -16.94 -5.47 -7.26
N GLN A 269 -15.89 -5.61 -8.05
CA GLN A 269 -14.52 -5.36 -7.65
C GLN A 269 -14.04 -4.07 -8.31
N ILE A 270 -13.59 -3.11 -7.50
CA ILE A 270 -13.01 -1.84 -7.95
C ILE A 270 -11.58 -1.81 -7.49
N THR A 271 -10.63 -1.70 -8.41
CA THR A 271 -9.20 -1.66 -8.10
C THR A 271 -8.63 -0.28 -8.40
N LEU A 272 -7.95 0.31 -7.44
CA LEU A 272 -7.08 1.47 -7.63
C LEU A 272 -5.63 0.99 -7.59
N ALA A 273 -4.87 1.31 -8.63
CA ALA A 273 -3.45 0.97 -8.75
C ALA A 273 -2.64 2.26 -8.71
N TYR A 274 -1.88 2.44 -7.64
CA TYR A 274 -1.02 3.59 -7.39
C TYR A 274 0.43 3.21 -7.71
N THR A 275 0.97 3.69 -8.81
CA THR A 275 2.37 3.43 -9.21
C THR A 275 3.20 4.68 -9.00
N LEU A 276 4.20 4.59 -8.11
CA LEU A 276 5.11 5.69 -7.80
C LEU A 276 6.43 5.46 -8.54
N GLU A 277 6.69 6.22 -9.61
CA GLU A 277 7.81 6.07 -10.53
C GLU A 277 8.83 7.20 -10.42
N ILE A 278 10.09 6.87 -10.68
CA ILE A 278 11.22 7.81 -10.74
C ILE A 278 11.91 7.57 -12.08
N PRO A 279 11.52 8.29 -13.14
CA PRO A 279 12.09 8.12 -14.47
C PRO A 279 13.58 8.50 -14.44
N ARG A 280 14.43 7.63 -14.99
CA ARG A 280 15.89 7.86 -15.06
C ARG A 280 16.29 8.96 -16.05
N ASN A 281 15.44 9.26 -17.03
CA ASN A 281 15.70 10.24 -18.07
C ASN A 281 14.65 11.35 -18.00
N ASN A 282 15.08 12.59 -18.19
CA ASN A 282 14.21 13.78 -18.25
C ASN A 282 13.41 13.88 -19.55
N ASP A 283 13.12 12.74 -20.19
CA ASP A 283 12.21 12.74 -21.32
C ASP A 283 10.83 13.14 -20.83
N ASP A 284 10.46 14.39 -21.10
CA ASP A 284 9.14 14.95 -20.82
C ASP A 284 8.00 14.08 -21.39
N ASN A 285 8.32 13.27 -22.40
CA ASN A 285 7.50 12.19 -22.93
C ASN A 285 7.58 10.95 -22.03
N ILE A 286 7.11 11.07 -20.79
CA ILE A 286 6.93 9.95 -19.86
C ILE A 286 5.89 9.01 -20.47
N THR A 287 6.38 8.07 -21.28
CA THR A 287 5.62 6.92 -21.73
C THR A 287 5.84 5.91 -20.61
N THR A 288 4.84 5.74 -19.73
CA THR A 288 4.92 4.84 -18.56
C THR A 288 5.23 3.41 -19.04
N SER A 289 6.51 3.05 -19.06
CA SER A 289 6.98 1.90 -19.86
C SER A 289 6.76 0.54 -19.19
N SER A 290 6.28 0.53 -17.94
CA SER A 290 6.22 -0.67 -17.09
C SER A 290 4.83 -0.94 -16.51
N SER A 291 3.86 -0.04 -16.69
CA SER A 291 2.55 -0.23 -16.06
C SER A 291 1.75 -1.33 -16.77
N PRO A 292 1.05 -2.23 -16.05
CA PRO A 292 0.26 -3.31 -16.64
C PRO A 292 -0.65 -2.76 -17.74
N GLN A 293 -0.45 -3.23 -18.97
CA GLN A 293 -1.12 -2.68 -20.16
C GLN A 293 -2.54 -3.23 -20.37
N GLY A 294 -3.05 -4.10 -19.49
CA GLY A 294 -4.39 -4.65 -19.68
C GLY A 294 -5.00 -5.31 -18.45
N GLY A 295 -6.32 -5.47 -18.50
CA GLY A 295 -7.13 -6.10 -17.45
C GLY A 295 -6.79 -7.56 -17.17
N GLU A 296 -6.38 -8.32 -18.19
CA GLU A 296 -5.93 -9.71 -18.02
C GLU A 296 -4.64 -9.78 -17.19
N THR A 297 -3.73 -8.83 -17.38
CA THR A 297 -2.52 -8.72 -16.58
C THR A 297 -2.86 -8.37 -15.13
N LEU A 298 -3.87 -7.53 -14.88
CA LEU A 298 -4.33 -7.27 -13.52
C LEU A 298 -4.87 -8.54 -12.85
N LYS A 299 -5.67 -9.35 -13.55
CA LYS A 299 -6.18 -10.62 -12.99
C LYS A 299 -5.05 -11.56 -12.59
N GLN A 300 -4.01 -11.66 -13.43
CA GLN A 300 -2.83 -12.46 -13.12
C GLN A 300 -2.07 -11.88 -11.93
N ILE A 301 -1.83 -10.56 -11.93
CA ILE A 301 -1.08 -9.88 -10.86
C ILE A 301 -1.81 -9.97 -9.52
N VAL A 302 -3.11 -9.73 -9.48
CA VAL A 302 -3.92 -9.80 -8.25
C VAL A 302 -4.09 -11.25 -7.80
N GLY A 303 -4.30 -12.16 -8.75
CA GLY A 303 -4.55 -13.57 -8.46
C GLY A 303 -3.32 -14.32 -7.97
N ILE A 304 -2.11 -13.97 -8.38
CA ILE A 304 -0.90 -14.72 -7.99
C ILE A 304 -0.64 -14.65 -6.47
N PRO A 305 -0.47 -13.46 -5.85
CA PRO A 305 -0.16 -13.38 -4.43
C PRO A 305 -1.24 -13.98 -3.54
N LEU A 306 -2.51 -13.90 -3.94
CA LEU A 306 -3.63 -14.40 -3.13
C LEU A 306 -3.86 -15.91 -3.26
N ASN A 307 -3.40 -16.52 -4.35
CA ASN A 307 -3.57 -17.96 -4.61
C ASN A 307 -2.27 -18.78 -4.45
N THR A 308 -1.13 -18.13 -4.20
CA THR A 308 0.11 -18.84 -3.92
C THR A 308 0.01 -19.55 -2.57
N PRO A 309 0.26 -20.88 -2.50
CA PRO A 309 0.22 -21.60 -1.24
C PRO A 309 1.19 -20.98 -0.22
N PHE A 310 0.70 -20.72 0.98
CA PHE A 310 1.51 -20.14 2.05
C PHE A 310 1.62 -21.08 3.24
N SER A 311 2.84 -21.44 3.60
CA SER A 311 3.10 -22.20 4.82
C SER A 311 3.15 -21.25 6.01
N ILE A 312 2.18 -21.33 6.90
CA ILE A 312 2.17 -20.56 8.15
C ILE A 312 3.26 -21.12 9.10
N PRO A 313 4.32 -20.35 9.40
CA PRO A 313 5.34 -20.82 10.34
C PRO A 313 4.76 -20.84 11.77
N SER A 314 4.95 -21.95 12.48
CA SER A 314 4.58 -22.05 13.90
C SER A 314 5.84 -21.96 14.75
N PHE A 315 5.96 -20.89 15.53
CA PHE A 315 7.11 -20.67 16.42
C PHE A 315 6.89 -21.27 17.80
N THR A 316 5.65 -21.27 18.27
CA THR A 316 5.24 -21.70 19.62
C THR A 316 3.89 -22.42 19.57
N THR A 317 3.37 -22.91 20.70
CA THR A 317 2.00 -23.43 20.80
C THR A 317 0.95 -22.34 21.11
N ASP A 318 1.39 -21.14 21.49
CA ASP A 318 0.51 -20.01 21.80
C ASP A 318 0.11 -19.29 20.51
N LYS A 319 -1.20 -19.28 20.22
CA LYS A 319 -1.74 -18.69 18.99
C LYS A 319 -1.54 -17.18 18.91
N HIS A 320 -1.64 -16.47 20.05
CA HIS A 320 -1.41 -15.03 20.10
C HIS A 320 0.05 -14.72 19.83
N LEU A 321 0.95 -15.41 20.53
CA LEU A 321 2.38 -15.20 20.36
C LEU A 321 2.81 -15.53 18.91
N ASN A 322 2.30 -16.60 18.32
CA ASN A 322 2.55 -16.91 16.91
C ASN A 322 2.05 -15.83 15.96
N PHE A 323 0.82 -15.34 16.12
CA PHE A 323 0.30 -14.24 15.30
C PHE A 323 1.19 -13.00 15.41
N THR A 324 1.54 -12.62 16.65
CA THR A 324 2.39 -11.48 16.91
C THR A 324 3.79 -11.64 16.32
N LEU A 325 4.44 -12.79 16.48
CA LEU A 325 5.77 -13.05 15.93
C LEU A 325 5.76 -13.01 14.41
N ARG A 326 4.77 -13.63 13.77
CA ARG A 326 4.61 -13.60 12.31
C ARG A 326 4.41 -12.19 11.78
N ARG A 327 3.50 -11.41 12.39
CA ARG A 327 3.26 -10.03 11.97
C ARG A 327 4.46 -9.12 12.19
N ASN A 328 5.20 -9.28 13.28
CA ASN A 328 6.43 -8.52 13.50
C ASN A 328 7.51 -8.90 12.49
N LEU A 329 7.70 -10.19 12.22
CA LEU A 329 8.66 -10.66 11.22
C LEU A 329 8.30 -10.14 9.83
N GLU A 330 7.06 -10.30 9.40
CA GLU A 330 6.59 -9.79 8.10
C GLU A 330 6.72 -8.28 8.00
N HIS A 331 6.37 -7.52 9.05
CA HIS A 331 6.59 -6.07 9.06
C HIS A 331 8.08 -5.71 8.87
N ILE A 332 8.99 -6.39 9.59
CA ILE A 332 10.42 -6.15 9.46
C ILE A 332 10.91 -6.48 8.05
N LEU A 333 10.48 -7.61 7.48
CA LEU A 333 10.96 -8.09 6.18
C LEU A 333 10.35 -7.30 5.01
N SER A 334 9.12 -6.82 5.13
CA SER A 334 8.41 -6.15 4.03
C SER A 334 8.48 -4.63 4.07
N VAL A 335 8.69 -4.04 5.24
CA VAL A 335 8.68 -2.58 5.43
C VAL A 335 10.05 -2.08 5.86
N CYS A 336 10.66 -2.72 6.86
CA CYS A 336 11.92 -2.25 7.46
C CYS A 336 13.17 -2.76 6.75
N SER A 337 13.06 -3.70 5.80
CA SER A 337 14.20 -4.32 5.13
C SER A 337 14.01 -4.20 3.63
N ILE A 338 14.82 -3.35 2.98
CA ILE A 338 14.77 -3.16 1.53
C ILE A 338 16.00 -3.81 0.91
N PRO A 339 15.84 -4.85 0.08
CA PRO A 339 16.93 -5.40 -0.71
C PRO A 339 17.48 -4.34 -1.69
N ILE A 340 18.80 -4.24 -1.77
CA ILE A 340 19.54 -3.35 -2.67
C ILE A 340 20.40 -4.23 -3.57
N ASP A 341 20.14 -4.14 -4.88
CA ASP A 341 20.83 -4.94 -5.89
C ASP A 341 22.27 -4.47 -6.12
N ASN A 342 22.53 -3.16 -5.95
CA ASN A 342 23.85 -2.55 -6.12
C ASN A 342 24.07 -1.52 -5.01
N PRO A 343 24.80 -1.85 -3.93
CA PRO A 343 25.12 -0.85 -2.92
C PRO A 343 25.97 0.27 -3.56
N PRO A 344 25.88 1.51 -3.07
CA PRO A 344 26.66 2.62 -3.61
C PRO A 344 28.15 2.23 -3.61
N ALA A 345 28.76 2.32 -4.80
CA ALA A 345 30.15 2.01 -5.01
C ALA A 345 31.01 3.00 -4.21
N LYS A 346 31.42 2.58 -3.00
CA LYS A 346 32.14 3.32 -1.96
C LYS A 346 31.22 4.12 -1.04
N VAL A 347 30.99 3.58 0.16
CA VAL A 347 30.78 4.43 1.34
C VAL A 347 31.99 5.36 1.41
N PRO A 348 31.82 6.70 1.32
CA PRO A 348 32.96 7.59 1.48
C PRO A 348 33.63 7.26 2.81
N PRO A 349 34.97 7.15 2.87
CA PRO A 349 35.66 6.97 4.14
C PRO A 349 35.15 8.07 5.07
N ILE A 350 34.72 7.70 6.28
CA ILE A 350 34.25 8.62 7.30
C ILE A 350 35.42 9.57 7.61
N THR A 351 35.46 10.73 6.95
CA THR A 351 36.60 11.67 7.06
C THR A 351 36.51 12.59 8.27
N ASP A 352 35.41 12.54 9.03
CA ASP A 352 35.21 13.43 10.17
C ASP A 352 35.52 12.72 11.47
N GLY A 353 36.81 12.66 11.84
CA GLY A 353 37.31 12.72 13.23
C GLY A 353 36.75 11.79 14.32
N VAL A 354 35.83 10.88 14.02
CA VAL A 354 35.31 9.88 14.93
C VAL A 354 36.30 8.73 14.91
N THR A 355 37.26 8.77 15.82
CA THR A 355 38.04 7.59 16.16
C THR A 355 37.09 6.54 16.71
N ILE A 356 36.72 5.57 15.86
CA ILE A 356 36.11 4.34 16.33
C ILE A 356 37.23 3.59 17.04
N ASP A 357 37.35 3.76 18.36
CA ASP A 357 38.35 3.10 19.23
C ASP A 357 38.11 1.59 19.39
N HIS A 358 37.34 0.98 18.48
CA HIS A 358 37.15 -0.44 18.41
C HIS A 358 37.75 -0.95 17.10
N PRO A 359 38.85 -1.74 17.16
CA PRO A 359 39.28 -2.47 15.99
C PRO A 359 38.08 -3.28 15.49
N PRO A 360 37.84 -3.35 14.16
CA PRO A 360 36.79 -4.19 13.61
C PRO A 360 36.97 -5.57 14.23
N ALA A 361 35.92 -6.07 14.90
CA ALA A 361 35.95 -7.39 15.49
C ALA A 361 36.40 -8.36 14.40
N GLU A 362 37.51 -9.08 14.65
CA GLU A 362 37.99 -10.10 13.73
C GLU A 362 36.81 -11.04 13.46
N VAL A 363 36.29 -10.99 12.23
CA VAL A 363 35.24 -11.90 11.80
C VAL A 363 35.83 -13.30 11.94
N PRO A 364 35.26 -14.18 12.78
CA PRO A 364 35.83 -15.50 12.98
C PRO A 364 35.92 -16.20 11.61
N PRO A 365 37.05 -16.86 11.29
CA PRO A 365 37.20 -17.55 10.03
C PRO A 365 36.10 -18.61 9.91
N ILE A 366 35.22 -18.44 8.92
CA ILE A 366 34.20 -19.42 8.60
C ILE A 366 34.95 -20.64 8.05
N THR A 367 35.00 -21.73 8.82
CA THR A 367 35.89 -22.88 8.62
C THR A 367 35.48 -23.85 7.50
N ASP A 368 34.50 -23.53 6.66
CA ASP A 368 33.85 -24.50 5.77
C ASP A 368 34.19 -24.33 4.27
N GLY A 369 35.41 -23.93 3.94
CA GLY A 369 35.99 -24.09 2.59
C GLY A 369 35.29 -23.39 1.42
N ILE A 370 34.20 -22.67 1.65
CA ILE A 370 33.58 -21.77 0.68
C ILE A 370 34.35 -20.45 0.75
N ALA A 371 34.90 -20.01 -0.38
CA ALA A 371 35.54 -18.71 -0.46
C ALA A 371 34.51 -17.65 -0.04
N VAL A 372 34.84 -16.86 0.99
CA VAL A 372 33.99 -15.79 1.54
C VAL A 372 33.54 -14.84 0.43
N ASP A 373 34.40 -14.61 -0.56
CA ASP A 373 34.11 -13.79 -1.75
C ASP A 373 32.96 -14.37 -2.60
N GLU A 374 32.85 -15.69 -2.73
CA GLU A 374 31.77 -16.33 -3.51
C GLU A 374 30.43 -16.34 -2.75
N LEU A 375 30.47 -16.18 -1.42
CA LEU A 375 29.27 -16.05 -0.58
C LEU A 375 28.80 -14.60 -0.54
N LEU A 376 29.72 -13.63 -0.48
CA LEU A 376 29.43 -12.19 -0.47
C LEU A 376 28.77 -11.72 -1.77
N ASP A 377 29.13 -12.30 -2.91
CA ASP A 377 28.47 -12.01 -4.20
C ASP A 377 27.03 -12.54 -4.30
N LYS A 378 26.60 -13.43 -3.38
CA LYS A 378 25.28 -14.06 -3.38
C LYS A 378 24.32 -13.50 -2.34
N VAL A 379 24.80 -12.68 -1.40
CA VAL A 379 23.95 -12.09 -0.35
C VAL A 379 23.56 -10.67 -0.78
N PRO A 380 22.27 -10.40 -1.03
CA PRO A 380 21.83 -9.05 -1.38
C PRO A 380 22.10 -8.09 -0.21
N TYR A 381 22.48 -6.86 -0.53
CA TYR A 381 22.60 -5.81 0.47
C TYR A 381 21.20 -5.46 0.99
N ILE A 382 21.07 -5.17 2.28
CA ILE A 382 19.78 -4.81 2.88
C ILE A 382 19.91 -3.42 3.48
N ALA A 383 19.13 -2.47 2.97
CA ALA A 383 18.88 -1.21 3.67
C ALA A 383 17.85 -1.45 4.77
N LEU A 384 18.23 -1.15 6.01
CA LEU A 384 17.29 -1.10 7.10
C LEU A 384 16.60 0.26 7.10
N THR A 385 15.29 0.24 7.00
CA THR A 385 14.44 1.43 6.96
C THR A 385 13.44 1.38 8.10
N CYS A 386 12.85 2.54 8.39
CA CYS A 386 11.78 2.67 9.37
C CYS A 386 10.42 2.93 8.69
N GLY A 387 10.26 2.40 7.47
CA GLY A 387 9.40 2.89 6.39
C GLY A 387 7.87 2.77 6.51
N ASP A 388 7.27 2.83 7.69
CA ASP A 388 5.80 2.83 7.83
C ASP A 388 5.18 4.23 7.92
N ILE A 389 5.64 5.06 8.84
CA ILE A 389 5.12 6.40 9.13
C ILE A 389 6.31 7.29 9.50
N SER A 390 6.84 8.05 8.54
CA SER A 390 7.94 9.03 8.66
C SER A 390 8.62 9.13 10.03
N GLY A 391 9.41 8.10 10.38
CA GLY A 391 10.12 8.02 11.64
C GLY A 391 9.48 7.05 12.63
N HIS A 392 9.81 5.78 12.48
CA HIS A 392 9.75 4.79 13.55
C HIS A 392 10.80 5.16 14.63
N ARG A 393 10.65 6.30 15.29
CA ARG A 393 11.27 6.51 16.60
C ARG A 393 10.41 5.76 17.59
N ILE A 394 10.73 4.48 17.77
CA ILE A 394 10.46 3.62 18.93
C ILE A 394 9.34 4.20 19.83
N SER A 395 8.11 4.18 19.31
CA SER A 395 6.95 4.14 20.17
C SER A 395 6.81 2.68 20.56
N THR A 396 6.72 2.38 21.85
CA THR A 396 6.55 1.02 22.38
C THR A 396 5.31 0.30 21.85
N ALA A 397 4.47 0.96 21.05
CA ALA A 397 3.23 0.44 20.51
C ALA A 397 3.20 0.26 18.98
N ALA A 398 4.31 0.49 18.26
CA ALA A 398 4.31 0.49 16.79
C ALA A 398 4.09 -0.90 16.15
N SER A 399 4.31 -2.00 16.88
CA SER A 399 4.01 -3.35 16.38
C SER A 399 3.63 -4.37 17.45
N LEU A 400 3.72 -4.00 18.73
CA LEU A 400 3.57 -4.93 19.84
C LEU A 400 3.01 -4.21 21.07
N TYR A 401 1.78 -4.52 21.47
CA TYR A 401 1.32 -4.25 22.83
C TYR A 401 0.85 -5.56 23.44
N VAL A 402 1.73 -6.18 24.23
CA VAL A 402 1.34 -7.26 25.13
C VAL A 402 0.75 -6.61 26.37
N PRO A 403 -0.57 -6.66 26.60
CA PRO A 403 -1.11 -6.21 27.88
C PRO A 403 -0.44 -7.03 28.98
N GLN A 404 0.20 -6.35 29.93
CA GLN A 404 0.65 -7.00 31.16
C GLN A 404 -0.60 -7.63 31.79
N ARG A 405 -0.57 -8.96 31.99
CA ARG A 405 -1.57 -9.63 32.85
C ARG A 405 -1.43 -8.99 34.22
N SER A 406 -2.46 -8.27 34.66
CA SER A 406 -2.62 -7.83 36.05
C SER A 406 -2.91 -9.01 36.96
#